data_AF-A0A845Y5T4-F1
#
_entry.id   AF-A0A845Y5T4-F1
#
_cell.length_a   1.000
_cell.length_b   1.000
_cell.length_c   1.000
_cell.angle_alpha   90.00
_cell.angle_beta   90.00
_cell.angle_gamma   90.00
#
_symmetry.space_group_name_H-M   'P 1'
#
loop_
_entity.id
_entity.type
_entity.pdbx_description
1 polymer ?
#
loop_
_entity_poly.entity_id
_entity_poly.type
_entity_poly.pdbx_seq_one_letter_code
_entity_poly.pdbx_strand_id
1 'polypeptide(L)' 'MTSLPEIEAAIKQLTEGDVRQLSVWLQEYLDEMWDRQIEADLVSGKLDKLLAQAEADIAANQVRDLNEVLRNC' A
#
# COMPACT_ATOMS: atom_id res chain seq x y z
N MET A 1 -15.60 -23.72 2.75
CA MET A 1 -15.00 -22.37 2.61
C MET A 1 -15.65 -21.51 3.66
N THR A 2 -14.84 -20.86 4.50
CA THR A 2 -15.34 -19.90 5.49
C THR A 2 -15.63 -18.59 4.77
N SER A 3 -16.78 -17.99 5.02
CA SER A 3 -17.18 -16.72 4.43
C SER A 3 -16.51 -15.53 5.14
N LEU A 4 -16.42 -14.37 4.48
CA LEU A 4 -15.88 -13.16 5.11
C LEU A 4 -16.61 -12.80 6.42
N PRO A 5 -17.96 -12.84 6.50
CA PRO A 5 -18.67 -12.62 7.76
C PRO A 5 -18.28 -13.59 8.89
N GLU A 6 -18.01 -14.86 8.56
CA GLU A 6 -17.58 -15.86 9.54
C GLU A 6 -16.16 -15.56 10.05
N ILE A 7 -15.26 -15.09 9.18
CA ILE A 7 -13.91 -14.64 9.57
C ILE A 7 -14.00 -13.42 10.49
N GLU A 8 -14.80 -12.42 10.14
CA GLU A 8 -15.03 -11.24 10.97
C GLU A 8 -15.60 -11.60 12.35
N ALA A 9 -16.55 -12.54 12.39
CA ALA A 9 -17.11 -13.04 13.63
C ALA A 9 -16.07 -13.76 14.50
N ALA A 10 -15.16 -14.53 13.89
CA ALA A 10 -14.06 -15.17 14.60
C ALA A 10 -13.04 -14.15 15.15
N ILE A 11 -12.71 -13.12 14.36
CA ILE A 11 -11.80 -12.05 14.80
C ILE A 11 -12.36 -11.32 16.03
N LYS A 12 -13.67 -11.09 16.09
CA LYS A 12 -14.32 -10.46 17.25
C LYS A 12 -14.24 -11.27 18.54
N GLN A 13 -13.92 -12.56 18.47
CA GLN A 13 -13.75 -13.43 19.65
C GLN A 13 -12.31 -13.48 20.16
N LEU A 14 -11.36 -12.89 19.43
CA LEU A 14 -9.95 -12.86 19.80
C LEU A 14 -9.69 -11.91 20.98
N THR A 15 -8.62 -12.19 21.72
CA THR A 15 -8.12 -11.23 22.71
C THR A 15 -7.52 -10.01 22.02
N GLU A 16 -7.40 -8.88 22.72
CA GLU A 16 -6.75 -7.70 22.15
C GLU A 16 -5.32 -7.97 21.66
N GLY A 17 -4.57 -8.84 22.36
CA GLY A 17 -3.21 -9.23 21.97
C GLY A 17 -3.20 -9.96 20.63
N ASP A 18 -4.09 -10.93 20.47
CA ASP A 18 -4.21 -11.71 19.24
C ASP A 18 -4.70 -10.84 18.07
N VAL A 19 -5.62 -9.90 18.32
CA VAL A 19 -6.06 -8.92 17.30
C VAL A 19 -4.89 -8.06 16.84
N ARG A 20 -4.05 -7.57 17.76
CA ARG A 20 -2.87 -6.78 17.39
C ARG A 20 -1.88 -7.61 16.57
N GLN A 21 -1.59 -8.84 16.98
CA GLN A 21 -0.72 -9.72 16.22
C GLN A 21 -1.28 -10.01 14.82
N LEU A 22 -2.58 -10.29 14.72
CA LEU A 22 -3.27 -10.50 13.45
C LEU A 22 -3.19 -9.25 12.56
N SER A 23 -3.35 -8.05 13.14
CA SER A 23 -3.30 -6.81 12.38
C SER A 23 -1.93 -6.56 11.73
N VAL A 24 -0.84 -6.90 12.42
CA VAL A 24 0.53 -6.80 11.86
C VAL A 24 0.68 -7.73 10.67
N TRP A 25 0.32 -9.00 10.83
CA TRP A 25 0.41 -9.97 9.76
C TRP A 25 -0.49 -9.61 8.56
N LEU A 26 -1.71 -9.12 8.83
CA LEU A 26 -2.64 -8.74 7.77
C LEU A 26 -2.11 -7.55 6.97
N GLN A 27 -1.45 -6.59 7.63
CA GLN A 27 -0.80 -5.47 6.96
C GLN A 27 0.29 -5.98 6.01
N GLU A 28 1.18 -6.86 6.48
CA GLU A 28 2.23 -7.45 5.64
C GLU A 28 1.65 -8.19 4.43
N TYR A 29 0.58 -8.96 4.64
CA TYR A 29 -0.11 -9.66 3.55
C TYR A 29 -0.71 -8.70 2.52
N LEU A 30 -1.34 -7.62 2.97
CA LEU A 30 -1.90 -6.59 2.08
C LEU A 30 -0.81 -5.82 1.33
N ASP A 31 0.32 -5.54 1.99
CA ASP A 31 1.48 -4.89 1.36
C ASP A 31 2.05 -5.80 0.25
N GLU A 32 2.24 -7.10 0.49
CA GLU A 32 2.66 -8.04 -0.54
C GLU A 32 1.67 -8.13 -1.72
N MET A 33 0.37 -8.09 -1.45
CA MET A 33 -0.65 -8.06 -2.50
C MET A 33 -0.55 -6.78 -3.34
N TRP A 34 -0.28 -5.65 -2.67
CA TRP A 34 -0.13 -4.36 -3.33
C TRP A 34 1.13 -4.33 -4.20
N ASP A 35 2.26 -4.85 -3.72
CA ASP A 35 3.50 -4.98 -4.50
C ASP A 35 3.26 -5.75 -5.80
N ARG A 36 2.59 -6.91 -5.73
CA ARG A 36 2.25 -7.70 -6.93
C ARG A 36 1.34 -6.95 -7.89
N GLN A 37 0.39 -6.16 -7.38
CA GLN A 37 -0.49 -5.35 -8.21
C GLN A 37 0.28 -4.23 -8.90
N ILE A 38 1.19 -3.56 -8.20
CA ILE A 38 2.05 -2.52 -8.77
C ILE A 38 2.96 -3.09 -9.86
N GLU A 39 3.56 -4.26 -9.63
CA GLU A 39 4.35 -4.96 -10.65
C GLU A 39 3.52 -5.28 -11.90
N ALA A 40 2.31 -5.82 -11.73
CA ALA A 40 1.41 -6.10 -12.84
C ALA A 40 0.97 -4.83 -13.59
N ASP A 41 0.66 -3.76 -12.85
CA ASP A 41 0.28 -2.47 -13.42
C ASP A 41 1.45 -1.82 -14.19
N LEU A 42 2.69 -1.99 -13.71
CA LEU A 42 3.89 -1.56 -14.41
C LEU A 42 4.08 -2.35 -15.71
N VAL A 43 4.02 -3.68 -15.66
CA VAL A 43 4.21 -4.54 -16.85
C VAL A 43 3.12 -4.31 -17.90
N SER A 44 1.90 -4.00 -17.48
CA SER A 44 0.79 -3.70 -18.39
C SER A 44 0.84 -2.29 -19.01
N GLY A 45 1.80 -1.45 -18.63
CA GLY A 45 1.93 -0.06 -19.10
C GLY A 45 0.90 0.90 -18.51
N LYS A 46 0.11 0.47 -17.52
CA LYS A 46 -0.92 1.30 -16.88
C LYS A 46 -0.31 2.51 -16.17
N LEU A 47 0.92 2.38 -15.71
CA LEU A 47 1.65 3.44 -15.01
C LEU A 47 2.43 4.37 -15.95
N ASP A 48 2.52 4.09 -17.25
CA ASP A 48 3.36 4.84 -18.21
C ASP A 48 3.04 6.34 -18.21
N LYS A 49 1.75 6.69 -18.19
CA LYS A 49 1.33 8.10 -18.15
C LYS A 49 1.78 8.80 -16.87
N LEU A 50 1.72 8.11 -15.73
CA LEU A 50 2.13 8.67 -14.45
C LEU A 50 3.65 8.83 -14.39
N LEU A 51 4.40 7.86 -14.93
CA LEU A 51 5.86 7.94 -15.04
C LEU A 51 6.28 9.10 -15.94
N ALA A 52 5.70 9.23 -17.13
CA ALA A 52 6.00 10.34 -18.04
C ALA A 52 5.70 11.71 -17.41
N GLN A 53 4.62 11.82 -16.64
CA GLN A 53 4.32 13.06 -15.91
C GLN A 53 5.38 13.34 -14.84
N ALA A 54 5.75 12.34 -14.04
CA ALA A 54 6.77 12.49 -13.01
C ALA A 54 8.12 12.90 -13.60
N GLU A 55 8.54 12.28 -14.71
CA GLU A 55 9.76 12.65 -15.43
C GLU A 55 9.72 14.09 -15.94
N ALA A 56 8.58 14.54 -16.49
CA ALA A 56 8.39 15.91 -16.94
C ALA A 56 8.47 16.91 -15.79
N ASP A 57 7.85 16.62 -14.65
CA ASP A 57 7.86 17.49 -13.46
C ASP A 57 9.28 17.58 -12.87
N ILE A 58 10.03 16.48 -12.85
CA ILE A 58 11.45 16.46 -12.44
C ILE A 58 12.28 17.35 -13.39
N ALA A 59 12.12 17.18 -14.71
CA ALA A 59 12.84 17.96 -15.70
C ALA A 59 12.50 19.46 -15.64
N ALA A 60 11.25 19.79 -15.30
CA ALA A 60 10.79 21.17 -15.11
C ALA A 60 11.12 21.76 -13.73
N ASN A 61 11.81 21.00 -12.86
CA ASN A 61 12.09 21.35 -11.48
C ASN A 61 10.83 21.73 -10.68
N GLN A 62 9.71 21.07 -10.99
CA GLN A 62 8.41 21.20 -10.32
C GLN A 62 8.24 20.15 -9.19
N VAL A 63 9.34 19.68 -8.64
CA VAL A 63 9.41 18.72 -7.54
C VAL A 63 9.92 19.40 -6.27
N ARG A 64 9.60 18.83 -5.11
CA ARG A 64 10.11 19.27 -3.81
C ARG A 64 11.04 18.22 -3.23
N ASP A 65 12.05 18.66 -2.49
CA ASP A 65 12.93 17.73 -1.79
C ASP A 65 12.15 16.98 -0.71
N LEU A 66 12.37 15.67 -0.59
CA LEU A 66 11.66 14.86 0.39
C LEU A 66 11.96 15.31 1.83
N ASN A 67 13.19 15.75 2.12
CA ASN A 67 13.54 16.24 3.45
C ASN A 67 12.87 17.59 3.76
N GLU A 68 12.60 18.42 2.75
CA GLU A 68 11.83 19.66 2.93
C GLU A 68 10.40 19.32 3.39
N VAL A 69 9.78 18.29 2.80
CA VAL A 69 8.43 17.86 3.16
C VAL A 69 8.39 17.20 4.53
N LEU A 70 9.31 16.26 4.81
CA LEU A 70 9.32 15.50 6.06
C LEU A 70 9.66 16.34 7.30
N ARG A 71 10.39 17.46 7.14
CA ARG A 71 10.73 18.37 8.24
C ARG A 71 9.60 19.31 8.65
N ASN A 72 8.53 19.38 7.85
CA ASN A 72 7.36 20.21 8.10
C ASN A 72 6.16 19.41 8.69
N CYS A 73 6.40 18.18 9.12
CA CYS A 73 5.45 17.32 9.84
C CYS A 73 5.82 17.25 11.33
#